data_AF-A0A661MDW6-F1
#
_entry.id   AF-A0A661MDW6-F1
#
_cell.length_a   1.000
_cell.length_b   1.000
_cell.length_c   1.000
_cell.angle_alpha   90.00
_cell.angle_beta   90.00
_cell.angle_gamma   90.00
#
_symmetry.space_group_name_H-M   'P 1'
#
loop_
_entity.id
_entity.type
_entity.pdbx_description
1 polymer ?
#
loop_
_entity_poly.entity_id
_entity_poly.type
_entity_poly.pdbx_seq_one_letter_code
_entity_poly.pdbx_strand_id
1 'polypeptide(L)'
;MGHSSNHSLFGKKGILQLPVELWIVLAIGLAFRLHGFIYAPVINPDGALYIQQAKALWYGLRDQLLACYSYLSIYPILIYLAKFMLNNWIIAAKGVSLFFGTLTMLPLFWLVRQFVGRSAAAFCILTLAVNPTYVVGSYSLERDPVYWFFASLGILLFVLSLKEKKPGWMILSSASLLVASWARIEAVVYITGTIIFLLFYRPFRWRELVCFAAPIVSAAVLSIGLLLVMGQAEFRLMGLSRVLGKATGALSSYNVVRGHLGQLIDHWSHRPGGYSMMHFFMRTRNLIWLIALFSVMNQIKRGFFWPAFIFFVFGLPLIRKALREQKELAYLLLLGAMAFFALYVQILSGWAMESRFIALFLMPLLVVTGFGIENLTKFMKRKFGWKEQVSLLLFAAVVLVPGIYKERRAGEDKNIILRKVGEFIANQQMGVKEVKIAGSLRRMQLIHFYANLPLPAAP
;
A
#
# COMPACT_ATOMS: atom_id res chain seq x y z
N MET A 1 -11.28 39.28 -8.68
CA MET A 1 -10.20 39.69 -9.60
C MET A 1 -9.23 38.52 -9.74
N GLY A 2 -9.22 37.92 -10.93
CA GLY A 2 -8.60 36.63 -11.19
C GLY A 2 -7.14 36.74 -11.58
N HIS A 3 -6.28 36.03 -10.85
CA HIS A 3 -5.00 35.55 -11.36
C HIS A 3 -5.13 34.05 -11.63
N SER A 4 -5.67 33.72 -12.80
CA SER A 4 -5.50 32.40 -13.40
C SER A 4 -4.12 32.38 -14.08
N SER A 5 -3.05 32.23 -13.28
CA SER A 5 -1.73 31.95 -13.83
C SER A 5 -1.73 30.53 -14.39
N ASN A 6 -1.95 30.42 -15.70
CA ASN A 6 -1.68 29.22 -16.49
C ASN A 6 -0.17 28.96 -16.50
N HIS A 7 0.35 28.43 -15.40
CA HIS A 7 1.67 27.80 -15.43
C HIS A 7 1.49 26.43 -16.06
N SER A 8 1.85 26.31 -17.33
CA SER A 8 2.05 25.00 -17.94
C SER A 8 3.13 24.28 -17.13
N LEU A 9 2.72 23.24 -16.41
CA LEU A 9 3.62 22.36 -15.64
C LEU A 9 4.68 21.67 -16.53
N PHE A 10 4.50 21.73 -17.85
CA PHE A 10 5.33 21.12 -18.89
C PHE A 10 5.99 22.14 -19.84
N GLY A 11 6.44 23.28 -19.32
CA GLY A 11 7.43 24.09 -20.05
C GLY A 11 8.74 23.29 -20.23
N LYS A 12 9.39 23.38 -21.40
CA LYS A 12 10.61 22.62 -21.80
C LYS A 12 11.79 22.61 -20.79
N LYS A 13 11.76 23.43 -19.73
CA LYS A 13 12.77 23.49 -18.65
C LYS A 13 12.27 23.05 -17.26
N GLY A 14 10.98 22.73 -17.10
CA GLY A 14 10.34 22.56 -15.78
C GLY A 14 10.42 21.16 -15.15
N ILE A 15 10.72 20.12 -15.92
CA ILE A 15 10.72 18.73 -15.42
C ILE A 15 12.01 18.39 -14.66
N LEU A 16 13.14 19.05 -14.95
CA LEU A 16 14.43 18.68 -14.35
C LEU A 16 14.75 19.39 -13.04
N GLN A 17 14.13 20.53 -12.73
CA GLN A 17 14.41 21.23 -11.46
C GLN A 17 13.39 20.82 -10.41
N LEU A 18 13.62 19.66 -9.80
CA LEU A 18 12.91 19.26 -8.60
C LEU A 18 13.11 20.32 -7.51
N PRO A 19 12.03 20.70 -6.81
CA PRO A 19 12.10 21.74 -5.80
C PRO A 19 13.02 21.32 -4.64
N VAL A 20 13.82 22.25 -4.12
CA VAL A 20 14.78 21.99 -3.02
C VAL A 20 14.09 21.34 -1.82
N GLU A 21 12.87 21.76 -1.49
CA GLU A 21 12.08 21.20 -0.41
C GLU A 21 11.77 19.72 -0.62
N LEU A 22 11.51 19.30 -1.87
CA LEU A 22 11.30 17.90 -2.19
C LEU A 22 12.60 17.10 -2.08
N TRP A 23 13.74 17.64 -2.52
CA TRP A 23 15.03 16.96 -2.34
C TRP A 23 15.34 16.72 -0.86
N ILE A 24 15.08 17.71 0.00
CA ILE A 24 15.21 17.56 1.45
C ILE A 24 14.30 16.46 1.97
N VAL A 25 13.02 16.45 1.56
CA VAL A 25 12.06 15.43 1.99
C VAL A 25 12.44 14.02 1.50
N LEU A 26 12.92 13.90 0.26
CA LEU A 26 13.42 12.64 -0.29
C LEU A 26 14.66 12.16 0.46
N ALA A 27 15.59 13.06 0.80
CA ALA A 27 16.78 12.72 1.58
C ALA A 27 16.41 12.26 3.00
N ILE A 28 15.50 12.95 3.69
CA ILE A 28 14.97 12.51 4.99
C ILE A 28 14.29 11.15 4.86
N GLY A 29 13.39 10.99 3.90
CA GLY A 29 12.69 9.73 3.68
C GLY A 29 13.64 8.58 3.35
N LEU A 30 14.66 8.82 2.54
CA LEU A 30 15.69 7.83 2.21
C LEU A 30 16.53 7.49 3.44
N ALA A 31 16.90 8.47 4.27
CA ALA A 31 17.66 8.23 5.50
C ALA A 31 16.90 7.31 6.48
N PHE A 32 15.60 7.54 6.70
CA PHE A 32 14.77 6.65 7.52
C PHE A 32 14.71 5.23 6.96
N ARG A 33 14.53 5.09 5.63
CA ARG A 33 14.46 3.77 4.99
C ARG A 33 15.80 3.05 4.96
N LEU A 34 16.91 3.77 4.77
CA LEU A 34 18.27 3.25 4.83
C LEU A 34 18.63 2.78 6.23
N HIS A 35 18.23 3.54 7.26
CA HIS A 35 18.38 3.11 8.64
C HIS A 35 17.72 1.74 8.85
N GLY A 36 16.44 1.59 8.49
CA GLY A 36 15.76 0.30 8.57
C GLY A 36 16.39 -0.78 7.67
N PHE A 37 16.85 -0.42 6.48
CA PHE A 37 17.53 -1.35 5.56
C PHE A 37 18.78 -1.99 6.19
N ILE A 38 19.62 -1.17 6.83
CA ILE A 38 20.89 -1.56 7.47
C ILE A 38 20.62 -2.31 8.78
N TYR A 39 19.74 -1.76 9.63
CA TYR A 39 19.56 -2.22 11.02
C TYR A 39 18.41 -3.20 11.23
N ALA A 40 17.66 -3.60 10.19
CA ALA A 40 16.69 -4.70 10.29
C ALA A 40 17.35 -6.03 9.88
N PRO A 41 17.88 -6.83 10.83
CA PRO A 41 18.64 -8.04 10.52
C PRO A 41 17.78 -9.20 10.03
N VAL A 42 16.48 -9.22 10.35
CA VAL A 42 15.59 -10.34 10.05
C VAL A 42 14.56 -9.94 9.00
N ILE A 43 14.34 -10.82 8.04
CA ILE A 43 13.32 -10.61 7.01
C ILE A 43 11.92 -10.96 7.52
N ASN A 44 10.89 -10.36 6.95
CA ASN A 44 9.51 -10.78 7.19
C ASN A 44 9.32 -12.22 6.65
N PRO A 45 8.60 -13.13 7.36
CA PRO A 45 8.22 -14.44 6.84
C PRO A 45 7.70 -14.44 5.39
N ASP A 46 6.90 -13.46 5.00
CA ASP A 46 6.39 -13.38 3.62
C ASP A 46 7.52 -13.11 2.60
N GLY A 47 8.56 -12.39 3.02
CA GLY A 47 9.75 -12.09 2.23
C GLY A 47 10.57 -13.33 1.87
N ALA A 48 10.62 -14.32 2.77
CA ALA A 48 11.26 -15.60 2.51
C ALA A 48 10.59 -16.32 1.33
N LEU A 49 9.25 -16.32 1.30
CA LEU A 49 8.46 -16.93 0.23
C LEU A 49 8.67 -16.23 -1.11
N TYR A 50 8.78 -14.90 -1.12
CA TYR A 50 9.07 -14.16 -2.35
C TYR A 50 10.48 -14.42 -2.89
N ILE A 51 11.48 -14.53 -1.99
CA ILE A 51 12.84 -14.94 -2.39
C ILE A 51 12.83 -16.37 -2.93
N GLN A 52 12.07 -17.29 -2.32
CA GLN A 52 11.96 -18.67 -2.79
C GLN A 52 11.38 -18.73 -4.21
N GLN A 53 10.32 -17.97 -4.50
CA GLN A 53 9.80 -17.85 -5.86
C GLN A 53 10.83 -17.26 -6.83
N ALA A 54 11.61 -16.25 -6.40
CA ALA A 54 12.67 -15.66 -7.22
C ALA A 54 13.83 -16.63 -7.47
N LYS A 55 14.20 -17.46 -6.48
CA LYS A 55 15.15 -18.56 -6.63
C LYS A 55 14.64 -19.63 -7.60
N ALA A 56 13.36 -19.99 -7.51
CA ALA A 56 12.75 -20.95 -8.43
C ALA A 56 12.80 -20.44 -9.88
N LEU A 57 12.54 -19.15 -10.11
CA LEU A 57 12.75 -18.50 -11.42
C LEU A 57 14.21 -18.59 -11.87
N TRP A 58 15.15 -18.30 -10.97
CA TRP A 58 16.57 -18.29 -11.27
C TRP A 58 17.16 -19.65 -11.65
N TYR A 59 16.77 -20.70 -10.92
CA TYR A 59 17.25 -22.06 -11.14
C TYR A 59 16.37 -22.87 -12.10
N GLY A 60 15.32 -22.27 -12.68
CA GLY A 60 14.43 -22.95 -13.64
C GLY A 60 13.53 -24.02 -13.01
N LEU A 61 13.26 -23.94 -11.70
CA LEU A 61 12.49 -24.92 -10.93
C LEU A 61 10.97 -24.67 -11.09
N ARG A 62 10.41 -25.14 -12.21
CA ARG A 62 9.01 -24.89 -12.60
C ARG A 62 7.99 -25.34 -11.54
N ASP A 63 8.18 -26.53 -10.96
CA ASP A 63 7.24 -27.11 -10.01
C ASP A 63 7.21 -26.37 -8.66
N GLN A 64 8.31 -25.70 -8.31
CA GLN A 64 8.44 -24.96 -7.05
C GLN A 64 7.96 -23.50 -7.16
N LEU A 65 7.77 -22.98 -8.39
CA LEU A 65 7.42 -21.58 -8.63
C LEU A 65 6.09 -21.19 -7.97
N LEU A 66 5.11 -22.09 -8.00
CA LEU A 66 3.76 -21.88 -7.45
C LEU A 66 3.50 -22.69 -6.18
N ALA A 67 4.52 -23.33 -5.61
CA ALA A 67 4.37 -24.15 -4.41
C ALA A 67 4.01 -23.31 -3.17
N CYS A 68 4.62 -22.13 -3.03
CA CYS A 68 4.36 -21.22 -1.90
C CYS A 68 3.08 -20.41 -2.05
N TYR A 69 2.83 -19.93 -3.26
CA TYR A 69 1.66 -19.16 -3.61
C TYR A 69 1.10 -19.69 -4.92
N SER A 70 -0.22 -19.87 -4.98
CA SER A 70 -0.94 -20.25 -6.19
C SER A 70 -0.95 -19.18 -7.29
N TYR A 71 -0.01 -18.23 -7.25
CA TYR A 71 0.13 -17.14 -8.20
C TYR A 71 1.55 -16.57 -8.15
N LEU A 72 1.98 -16.01 -9.28
CA LEU A 72 3.22 -15.26 -9.39
C LEU A 72 2.92 -13.76 -9.35
N SER A 73 3.41 -13.07 -8.33
CA SER A 73 3.41 -11.61 -8.29
C SER A 73 4.58 -11.04 -9.10
N ILE A 74 4.52 -9.78 -9.52
CA ILE A 74 5.64 -9.11 -10.18
C ILE A 74 6.88 -8.97 -9.26
N TYR A 75 6.69 -9.00 -7.94
CA TYR A 75 7.77 -8.75 -6.98
C TYR A 75 8.91 -9.79 -7.06
N PRO A 76 8.67 -11.13 -7.03
CA PRO A 76 9.71 -12.14 -7.30
C PRO A 76 10.48 -11.94 -8.62
N ILE A 77 9.83 -11.46 -9.68
CA ILE A 77 10.49 -11.18 -10.97
C ILE A 77 11.46 -10.01 -10.81
N LEU A 78 11.06 -8.95 -10.09
CA LEU A 78 11.94 -7.82 -9.78
C LEU A 78 13.11 -8.22 -8.88
N ILE A 79 12.90 -9.12 -7.92
CA ILE A 79 13.99 -9.68 -7.10
C ILE A 79 14.98 -10.44 -7.98
N TYR A 80 14.48 -11.30 -8.88
CA TYR A 80 15.29 -12.02 -9.85
C TYR A 80 16.16 -11.07 -10.69
N LEU A 81 15.58 -9.99 -11.22
CA LEU A 81 16.32 -8.98 -11.97
C LEU A 81 17.35 -8.24 -11.10
N ALA A 82 16.98 -7.84 -9.89
CA ALA A 82 17.88 -7.16 -8.96
C ALA A 82 19.04 -8.06 -8.50
N LYS A 83 18.85 -9.38 -8.45
CA LYS A 83 19.89 -10.35 -8.09
C LYS A 83 21.05 -10.34 -9.07
N PHE A 84 20.83 -10.06 -10.36
CA PHE A 84 21.91 -9.91 -11.34
C PHE A 84 22.88 -8.77 -10.97
N MET A 85 22.37 -7.70 -10.33
CA MET A 85 23.19 -6.54 -9.98
C MET A 85 23.81 -6.66 -8.58
N LEU A 86 23.06 -7.21 -7.61
CA LEU A 86 23.42 -7.14 -6.19
C LEU A 86 24.01 -8.44 -5.63
N ASN A 87 24.01 -9.52 -6.41
CA ASN A 87 24.57 -10.83 -6.08
C ASN A 87 24.14 -11.51 -4.76
N ASN A 88 23.27 -10.90 -3.95
CA ASN A 88 22.73 -11.47 -2.72
C ASN A 88 21.19 -11.37 -2.71
N TRP A 89 20.50 -12.47 -2.38
CA TRP A 89 19.04 -12.58 -2.42
C TRP A 89 18.32 -11.60 -1.48
N ILE A 90 18.81 -11.48 -0.24
CA ILE A 90 18.20 -10.61 0.77
C ILE A 90 18.41 -9.15 0.39
N ILE A 91 19.64 -8.79 -0.01
CA ILE A 91 19.97 -7.42 -0.44
C ILE A 91 19.19 -7.05 -1.69
N ALA A 92 19.04 -7.96 -2.66
CA ALA A 92 18.24 -7.74 -3.86
C ALA A 92 16.77 -7.46 -3.52
N ALA A 93 16.16 -8.29 -2.67
CA ALA A 93 14.76 -8.12 -2.29
C ALA A 93 14.52 -6.82 -1.48
N LYS A 94 15.37 -6.54 -0.50
CA LYS A 94 15.32 -5.26 0.23
C LYS A 94 15.55 -4.07 -0.71
N GLY A 95 16.47 -4.20 -1.67
CA GLY A 95 16.83 -3.16 -2.63
C GLY A 95 15.64 -2.77 -3.51
N VAL A 96 14.89 -3.76 -4.01
CA VAL A 96 13.64 -3.52 -4.76
C VAL A 96 12.62 -2.74 -3.91
N SER A 97 12.38 -3.19 -2.67
CA SER A 97 11.44 -2.52 -1.76
C SER A 97 11.87 -1.09 -1.42
N LEU A 98 13.17 -0.89 -1.18
CA LEU A 98 13.76 0.42 -0.87
C LEU A 98 13.65 1.38 -2.05
N PHE A 99 13.97 0.89 -3.24
CA PHE A 99 13.91 1.65 -4.47
C PHE A 99 12.49 2.15 -4.75
N PHE A 100 11.52 1.24 -4.86
CA PHE A 100 10.14 1.61 -5.15
C PHE A 100 9.48 2.37 -3.99
N GLY A 101 9.83 2.06 -2.75
CA GLY A 101 9.30 2.75 -1.56
C GLY A 101 9.76 4.20 -1.46
N THR A 102 10.98 4.48 -1.94
CA THR A 102 11.51 5.84 -2.06
C THR A 102 10.91 6.54 -3.29
N LEU A 103 10.88 5.85 -4.43
CA LEU A 103 10.41 6.40 -5.70
C LEU A 103 8.92 6.78 -5.65
N THR A 104 8.10 6.07 -4.87
CA THR A 104 6.67 6.38 -4.61
C THR A 104 6.45 7.84 -4.16
N MET A 105 7.41 8.45 -3.46
CA MET A 105 7.27 9.82 -2.99
C MET A 105 7.18 10.83 -4.16
N LEU A 106 7.78 10.53 -5.31
CA LEU A 106 7.75 11.40 -6.48
C LEU A 106 6.35 11.53 -7.10
N PRO A 107 5.68 10.46 -7.57
CA PRO A 107 4.35 10.60 -8.14
C PRO A 107 3.34 11.16 -7.13
N LEU A 108 3.46 10.81 -5.84
CA LEU A 108 2.60 11.40 -4.80
C LEU A 108 2.85 12.91 -4.62
N PHE A 109 4.11 13.36 -4.64
CA PHE A 109 4.42 14.80 -4.59
C PHE A 109 3.73 15.54 -5.74
N TRP A 110 3.93 15.05 -6.96
CA TRP A 110 3.36 15.66 -8.15
C TRP A 110 1.84 15.60 -8.15
N LEU A 111 1.24 14.53 -7.64
CA LEU A 111 -0.21 14.39 -7.49
C LEU A 111 -0.76 15.44 -6.53
N VAL A 112 -0.17 15.59 -5.34
CA VAL A 112 -0.60 16.58 -4.36
C VAL A 112 -0.38 18.00 -4.88
N ARG A 113 0.74 18.24 -5.57
CA ARG A 113 1.08 19.54 -6.16
C ARG A 113 0.08 20.01 -7.21
N GLN A 114 -0.71 19.11 -7.79
CA GLN A 114 -1.80 19.47 -8.72
C GLN A 114 -2.92 20.28 -8.04
N PHE A 115 -3.05 20.20 -6.71
CA PHE A 115 -4.19 20.75 -5.97
C PHE A 115 -3.77 21.79 -4.91
N VAL A 116 -2.56 21.69 -4.37
CA VAL A 116 -2.06 22.58 -3.31
C VAL A 116 -0.70 23.20 -3.65
N GLY A 117 -0.33 24.23 -2.89
CA GLY A 117 0.96 24.92 -3.01
C GLY A 117 2.17 24.00 -2.80
N ARG A 118 3.33 24.43 -3.31
CA ARG A 118 4.61 23.69 -3.25
C ARG A 118 5.00 23.29 -1.83
N SER A 119 4.93 24.22 -0.89
CA SER A 119 5.29 24.00 0.52
C SER A 119 4.38 22.97 1.19
N ALA A 120 3.06 23.08 0.97
CA ALA A 120 2.08 22.14 1.51
C ALA A 120 2.24 20.74 0.89
N ALA A 121 2.52 20.65 -0.41
CA ALA A 121 2.80 19.38 -1.08
C ALA A 121 4.06 18.71 -0.52
N ALA A 122 5.17 19.45 -0.39
CA ALA A 122 6.41 18.92 0.19
C ALA A 122 6.19 18.43 1.62
N PHE A 123 5.48 19.21 2.44
CA PHE A 123 5.13 18.80 3.80
C PHE A 123 4.24 17.55 3.83
N CYS A 124 3.27 17.45 2.93
CA CYS A 124 2.42 16.27 2.84
C CYS A 124 3.26 15.01 2.58
N ILE A 125 4.26 15.10 1.69
CA ILE A 125 5.20 14.01 1.44
C ILE A 125 6.12 13.77 2.63
N LEU A 126 6.52 14.80 3.39
CA LEU A 126 7.25 14.62 4.65
C LEU A 126 6.46 13.74 5.62
N THR A 127 5.15 13.93 5.73
CA THR A 127 4.31 13.10 6.62
C THR A 127 4.34 11.62 6.23
N LEU A 128 4.43 11.31 4.93
CA LEU A 128 4.61 9.94 4.44
C LEU A 128 6.04 9.44 4.58
N ALA A 129 7.03 10.32 4.36
CA ALA A 129 8.44 10.00 4.39
C ALA A 129 8.87 9.44 5.75
N VAL A 130 8.25 9.93 6.83
CA VAL A 130 8.51 9.48 8.21
C VAL A 130 7.39 8.63 8.79
N ASN A 131 6.38 8.29 7.99
CA ASN A 131 5.30 7.41 8.43
C ASN A 131 5.86 6.00 8.67
N PRO A 132 5.79 5.48 9.91
CA PRO A 132 6.40 4.19 10.24
C PRO A 132 5.88 3.02 9.39
N THR A 133 4.61 3.05 8.98
CA THR A 133 4.06 1.99 8.11
C THR A 133 4.71 2.00 6.73
N TYR A 134 4.98 3.17 6.17
CA TYR A 134 5.65 3.31 4.88
C TYR A 134 7.15 3.06 4.96
N VAL A 135 7.79 3.51 6.04
CA VAL A 135 9.22 3.28 6.27
C VAL A 135 9.48 1.78 6.42
N VAL A 136 8.76 1.11 7.34
CA VAL A 136 8.85 -0.36 7.53
C VAL A 136 8.57 -1.09 6.22
N GLY A 137 7.47 -0.76 5.54
CA GLY A 137 7.11 -1.36 4.26
C GLY A 137 8.19 -1.23 3.19
N SER A 138 8.99 -0.16 3.21
CA SER A 138 10.03 0.12 2.23
C SER A 138 11.32 -0.70 2.45
N TYR A 139 11.58 -1.25 3.64
CA TYR A 139 12.72 -2.14 3.86
C TYR A 139 12.32 -3.57 4.21
N SER A 140 11.06 -3.79 4.59
CA SER A 140 10.47 -5.12 4.66
C SER A 140 10.35 -5.69 3.25
N LEU A 141 10.75 -6.94 3.06
CA LEU A 141 10.77 -7.65 1.78
C LEU A 141 9.33 -7.96 1.31
N GLU A 142 8.60 -6.92 0.97
CA GLU A 142 7.19 -6.96 0.65
C GLU A 142 6.97 -6.37 -0.74
N ARG A 143 5.92 -6.85 -1.41
CA ARG A 143 5.46 -6.34 -2.71
C ARG A 143 4.79 -4.96 -2.63
N ASP A 144 4.57 -4.46 -1.42
CA ASP A 144 3.81 -3.24 -1.14
C ASP A 144 4.41 -2.00 -1.77
N PRO A 145 5.73 -1.74 -1.68
CA PRO A 145 6.34 -0.57 -2.32
C PRO A 145 6.19 -0.54 -3.84
N VAL A 146 6.23 -1.70 -4.50
CA VAL A 146 6.00 -1.81 -5.94
C VAL A 146 4.56 -1.41 -6.26
N TYR A 147 3.60 -1.95 -5.53
CA TYR A 147 2.20 -1.55 -5.63
C TYR A 147 2.03 -0.04 -5.38
N TRP A 148 2.66 0.50 -4.34
CA TRP A 148 2.56 1.90 -3.97
C TRP A 148 3.03 2.84 -5.08
N PHE A 149 4.20 2.55 -5.67
CA PHE A 149 4.75 3.37 -6.74
C PHE A 149 3.85 3.35 -7.97
N PHE A 150 3.50 2.16 -8.46
CA PHE A 150 2.71 2.05 -9.69
C PHE A 150 1.25 2.52 -9.50
N ALA A 151 0.67 2.35 -8.32
CA ALA A 151 -0.66 2.89 -8.01
C ALA A 151 -0.64 4.42 -8.00
N SER A 152 0.29 5.03 -7.27
CA SER A 152 0.40 6.49 -7.20
C SER A 152 0.74 7.11 -8.55
N LEU A 153 1.63 6.48 -9.33
CA LEU A 153 1.92 6.87 -10.70
C LEU A 153 0.68 6.76 -11.59
N GLY A 154 -0.05 5.64 -11.53
CA GLY A 154 -1.27 5.45 -12.30
C GLY A 154 -2.34 6.50 -11.99
N ILE A 155 -2.55 6.82 -10.71
CA ILE A 155 -3.48 7.88 -10.26
C ILE A 155 -3.02 9.25 -10.76
N LEU A 156 -1.73 9.59 -10.61
CA LEU A 156 -1.16 10.85 -11.12
C LEU A 156 -1.37 11.00 -12.62
N LEU A 157 -1.00 9.98 -13.40
CA LEU A 157 -1.10 10.00 -14.86
C LEU A 157 -2.56 10.13 -15.31
N PHE A 158 -3.51 9.55 -14.58
CA PHE A 158 -4.94 9.77 -14.85
C PHE A 158 -5.36 11.21 -14.57
N VAL A 159 -4.95 11.80 -13.45
CA VAL A 159 -5.25 13.21 -13.16
C VAL A 159 -4.63 14.13 -14.22
N LEU A 160 -3.42 13.83 -14.69
CA LEU A 160 -2.79 14.58 -15.78
C LEU A 160 -3.51 14.39 -17.12
N SER A 161 -4.04 13.19 -17.41
CA SER A 161 -4.81 12.96 -18.63
C SER A 161 -6.08 13.80 -18.68
N LEU A 162 -6.76 13.98 -17.53
CA LEU A 162 -7.94 14.84 -17.41
C LEU A 162 -7.61 16.32 -17.67
N LYS A 163 -6.45 16.80 -17.16
CA LYS A 163 -6.03 18.20 -17.30
C LYS A 163 -5.49 18.51 -18.70
N GLU A 164 -4.60 17.67 -19.23
CA GLU A 164 -3.91 17.91 -20.51
C GLU A 164 -4.63 17.35 -21.73
N LYS A 165 -5.64 16.48 -21.55
CA LYS A 165 -6.40 15.83 -22.62
C LYS A 165 -5.54 15.04 -23.61
N LYS A 166 -4.38 14.55 -23.18
CA LYS A 166 -3.50 13.69 -24.00
C LYS A 166 -3.84 12.21 -23.75
N PRO A 167 -4.15 11.42 -24.80
CA PRO A 167 -4.55 10.02 -24.63
C PRO A 167 -3.40 9.12 -24.15
N GLY A 168 -2.13 9.48 -24.44
CA GLY A 168 -0.96 8.72 -23.99
C GLY A 168 -0.87 8.59 -22.47
N TRP A 169 -1.25 9.64 -21.73
CA TRP A 169 -1.31 9.60 -20.26
C TRP A 169 -2.35 8.59 -19.75
N MET A 170 -3.45 8.39 -20.48
CA MET A 170 -4.48 7.42 -20.15
C MET A 170 -3.99 5.98 -20.29
N ILE A 171 -3.28 5.68 -21.38
CA ILE A 171 -2.69 4.37 -21.66
C ILE A 171 -1.63 4.06 -20.59
N LEU A 172 -0.74 5.02 -20.31
CA LEU A 172 0.30 4.85 -19.27
C LEU A 172 -0.29 4.71 -17.87
N SER A 173 -1.38 5.44 -17.57
CA SER A 173 -2.12 5.30 -16.33
C SER A 173 -2.66 3.89 -16.16
N SER A 174 -3.36 3.38 -17.19
CA SER A 174 -3.91 2.01 -17.19
C SER A 174 -2.83 0.95 -17.05
N ALA A 175 -1.74 1.05 -17.82
CA ALA A 175 -0.60 0.15 -17.71
C ALA A 175 0.02 0.17 -16.30
N SER A 176 0.17 1.36 -15.69
CA SER A 176 0.67 1.48 -14.32
C SER A 176 -0.28 0.86 -13.30
N LEU A 177 -1.59 1.09 -13.41
CA LEU A 177 -2.58 0.49 -12.51
C LEU A 177 -2.68 -1.04 -12.68
N LEU A 178 -2.47 -1.56 -13.89
CA LEU A 178 -2.36 -3.01 -14.13
C LEU A 178 -1.16 -3.60 -13.42
N VAL A 179 0.03 -2.99 -13.53
CA VAL A 179 1.22 -3.42 -12.81
C VAL A 179 1.00 -3.34 -11.30
N ALA A 180 0.34 -2.28 -10.81
CA ALA A 180 -0.05 -2.17 -9.41
C ALA A 180 -0.99 -3.30 -8.98
N SER A 181 -1.96 -3.69 -9.82
CA SER A 181 -2.90 -4.79 -9.57
C SER A 181 -2.23 -6.16 -9.57
N TRP A 182 -1.17 -6.32 -10.37
CA TRP A 182 -0.37 -7.54 -10.40
C TRP A 182 0.54 -7.67 -9.17
N ALA A 183 1.07 -6.55 -8.67
CA ALA A 183 1.71 -6.52 -7.36
C ALA A 183 0.69 -6.86 -6.25
N ARG A 184 -0.44 -6.16 -6.21
CA ARG A 184 -1.51 -6.34 -5.22
C ARG A 184 -2.89 -6.26 -5.85
N ILE A 185 -3.67 -7.33 -5.72
CA ILE A 185 -5.01 -7.43 -6.29
C ILE A 185 -5.97 -6.33 -5.79
N GLU A 186 -5.73 -5.77 -4.60
CA GLU A 186 -6.54 -4.67 -4.06
C GLU A 186 -6.50 -3.42 -4.96
N ALA A 187 -5.45 -3.23 -5.77
CA ALA A 187 -5.35 -2.12 -6.72
C ALA A 187 -6.39 -2.17 -7.85
N VAL A 188 -7.08 -3.31 -8.05
CA VAL A 188 -8.22 -3.42 -8.98
C VAL A 188 -9.30 -2.40 -8.64
N VAL A 189 -9.44 -2.02 -7.36
CA VAL A 189 -10.34 -0.96 -6.91
C VAL A 189 -10.08 0.35 -7.66
N TYR A 190 -8.82 0.69 -7.93
CA TYR A 190 -8.49 1.88 -8.70
C TYR A 190 -8.91 1.74 -10.15
N ILE A 191 -8.62 0.61 -10.80
CA ILE A 191 -9.05 0.35 -12.18
C ILE A 191 -10.57 0.47 -12.31
N THR A 192 -11.31 -0.22 -11.44
CA THR A 192 -12.78 -0.17 -11.42
C THR A 192 -13.28 1.24 -11.14
N GLY A 193 -12.70 1.95 -10.18
CA GLY A 193 -13.07 3.32 -9.86
C GLY A 193 -12.78 4.30 -10.98
N THR A 194 -11.69 4.12 -11.72
CA THR A 194 -11.38 4.89 -12.93
C THR A 194 -12.39 4.65 -14.04
N ILE A 195 -12.77 3.39 -14.29
CA ILE A 195 -13.80 3.06 -15.28
C ILE A 195 -15.14 3.68 -14.89
N ILE A 196 -15.57 3.51 -13.64
CA ILE A 196 -16.80 4.12 -13.11
C ILE A 196 -16.74 5.64 -13.27
N PHE A 197 -15.63 6.28 -12.89
CA PHE A 197 -15.46 7.71 -13.04
C PHE A 197 -15.64 8.15 -14.49
N LEU A 198 -14.96 7.49 -15.43
CA LEU A 198 -15.06 7.80 -16.86
C LEU A 198 -16.49 7.67 -17.37
N LEU A 199 -17.23 6.61 -16.96
CA LEU A 199 -18.63 6.41 -17.37
C LEU A 199 -19.56 7.53 -16.90
N PHE A 200 -19.32 8.11 -15.71
CA PHE A 200 -20.16 9.18 -15.15
C PHE A 200 -19.61 10.59 -15.41
N TYR A 201 -18.41 10.74 -15.96
CA TYR A 201 -17.80 12.02 -16.22
C TYR A 201 -18.44 12.72 -17.43
N ARG A 202 -19.09 13.87 -17.21
CA ARG A 202 -19.68 14.71 -18.26
C ARG A 202 -18.63 15.69 -18.78
N PRO A 203 -17.85 15.37 -19.83
CA PRO A 203 -18.30 14.94 -21.16
C PRO A 203 -17.78 13.55 -21.52
N PHE A 204 -18.68 12.56 -21.51
CA PHE A 204 -18.31 11.18 -21.77
C PHE A 204 -17.74 11.02 -23.17
N ARG A 205 -16.51 10.49 -23.26
CA ARG A 205 -15.81 10.26 -24.52
C ARG A 205 -15.39 8.81 -24.57
N TRP A 206 -16.07 8.03 -25.40
CA TRP A 206 -15.73 6.61 -25.64
C TRP A 206 -14.25 6.40 -25.96
N ARG A 207 -13.62 7.34 -26.67
CA ARG A 207 -12.19 7.32 -26.96
C ARG A 207 -11.33 7.22 -25.69
N GLU A 208 -11.67 7.96 -24.65
CA GLU A 208 -10.93 7.97 -23.38
C GLU A 208 -11.06 6.63 -22.65
N LEU A 209 -12.28 6.06 -22.66
CA LEU A 209 -12.54 4.74 -22.12
C LEU A 209 -11.79 3.65 -22.88
N VAL A 210 -11.80 3.68 -24.22
CA VAL A 210 -11.07 2.73 -25.07
C VAL A 210 -9.56 2.85 -24.85
N CYS A 211 -9.01 4.07 -24.79
CA CYS A 211 -7.59 4.27 -24.49
C CYS A 211 -7.20 3.73 -23.11
N PHE A 212 -8.06 3.90 -22.10
CA PHE A 212 -7.81 3.33 -20.77
C PHE A 212 -7.98 1.80 -20.76
N ALA A 213 -8.98 1.26 -21.44
CA ALA A 213 -9.27 -0.17 -21.47
C ALA A 213 -8.28 -0.97 -22.32
N ALA A 214 -7.65 -0.35 -23.33
CA ALA A 214 -6.79 -1.03 -24.29
C ALA A 214 -5.66 -1.84 -23.61
N PRO A 215 -4.84 -1.30 -22.69
CA PRO A 215 -3.83 -2.10 -22.00
C PRO A 215 -4.40 -3.27 -21.20
N ILE A 216 -5.60 -3.12 -20.62
CA ILE A 216 -6.25 -4.16 -19.82
C ILE A 216 -6.68 -5.31 -20.72
N VAL A 217 -7.34 -4.99 -21.84
CA VAL A 217 -7.77 -5.97 -22.83
C VAL A 217 -6.56 -6.65 -23.46
N SER A 218 -5.53 -5.90 -23.85
CA SER A 218 -4.28 -6.46 -24.39
C SER A 218 -3.62 -7.43 -23.40
N ALA A 219 -3.51 -7.05 -22.12
CA ALA A 219 -2.95 -7.94 -21.09
C ALA A 219 -3.80 -9.20 -20.89
N ALA A 220 -5.13 -9.09 -20.92
CA ALA A 220 -6.03 -10.23 -20.81
C ALA A 220 -5.89 -11.19 -22.01
N VAL A 221 -5.87 -10.66 -23.24
CA VAL A 221 -5.69 -11.44 -24.47
C VAL A 221 -4.33 -12.14 -24.47
N LEU A 222 -3.25 -11.43 -24.12
CA LEU A 222 -1.91 -12.01 -24.01
C LEU A 222 -1.86 -13.11 -22.96
N SER A 223 -2.50 -12.89 -21.80
CA SER A 223 -2.56 -13.90 -20.74
C SER A 223 -3.29 -15.15 -21.22
N ILE A 224 -4.47 -15.00 -21.85
CA ILE A 224 -5.22 -16.14 -22.40
C ILE A 224 -4.42 -16.87 -23.48
N GLY A 225 -3.77 -16.14 -24.39
CA GLY A 225 -2.91 -16.72 -25.43
C GLY A 225 -1.76 -17.53 -24.84
N LEU A 226 -1.07 -17.00 -23.82
CA LEU A 226 -0.01 -17.72 -23.10
C LEU A 226 -0.55 -18.99 -22.42
N LEU A 227 -1.72 -18.93 -21.80
CA LEU A 227 -2.34 -20.10 -21.14
C LEU A 227 -2.68 -21.21 -22.14
N LEU A 228 -3.23 -20.84 -23.30
CA LEU A 228 -3.54 -21.80 -24.36
C LEU A 228 -2.26 -22.48 -24.89
N VAL A 229 -1.17 -21.72 -25.07
CA VAL A 229 0.13 -22.27 -25.51
C VAL A 229 0.76 -23.18 -24.45
N MET A 230 0.62 -22.86 -23.16
CA MET A 230 1.19 -23.66 -22.08
C MET A 230 0.39 -24.93 -21.76
N GLY A 231 -0.75 -25.17 -22.42
CA GLY A 231 -1.60 -26.35 -22.19
C GLY A 231 -2.19 -26.41 -20.78
N GLN A 232 -2.11 -25.33 -20.00
CA GLN A 232 -2.60 -25.28 -18.62
C GLN A 232 -3.99 -24.65 -18.58
N ALA A 233 -5.00 -25.43 -18.97
CA ALA A 233 -6.41 -25.04 -18.88
C ALA A 233 -6.88 -24.78 -17.44
N GLU A 234 -6.13 -25.27 -16.43
CA GLU A 234 -6.44 -25.10 -15.01
C GLU A 234 -5.90 -23.81 -14.38
N PHE A 235 -5.33 -22.90 -15.16
CA PHE A 235 -5.00 -21.56 -14.67
C PHE A 235 -6.31 -20.82 -14.36
N ARG A 236 -6.84 -21.05 -13.15
CA ARG A 236 -7.97 -20.32 -12.58
C ARG A 236 -7.68 -18.84 -12.81
N LEU A 237 -8.58 -18.12 -13.48
CA LEU A 237 -8.53 -16.66 -13.65
C LEU A 237 -8.19 -16.02 -12.28
N MET A 238 -6.89 -15.75 -12.05
CA MET A 238 -6.29 -15.75 -10.71
C MET A 238 -6.76 -14.60 -9.82
N GLY A 239 -7.34 -13.56 -10.44
CA GLY A 239 -7.83 -12.37 -9.74
C GLY A 239 -9.31 -12.45 -9.38
N LEU A 240 -10.16 -12.86 -10.33
CA LEU A 240 -11.61 -12.65 -10.22
C LEU A 240 -12.25 -13.51 -9.14
N SER A 241 -11.85 -14.79 -9.08
CA SER A 241 -12.29 -15.72 -8.03
C SER A 241 -11.88 -15.29 -6.63
N ARG A 242 -10.71 -14.63 -6.48
CA ARG A 242 -10.26 -14.10 -5.18
C ARG A 242 -11.01 -12.85 -4.76
N VAL A 243 -11.29 -11.94 -5.70
CA VAL A 243 -12.07 -10.74 -5.41
C VAL A 243 -13.50 -11.13 -5.01
N LEU A 244 -14.13 -12.01 -5.80
CA LEU A 244 -15.46 -12.55 -5.47
C LEU A 244 -15.43 -13.35 -4.16
N GLY A 245 -14.40 -14.19 -3.97
CA GLY A 245 -14.21 -14.98 -2.75
C GLY A 245 -14.04 -14.13 -1.49
N LYS A 246 -13.42 -12.95 -1.59
CA LYS A 246 -13.36 -11.99 -0.47
C LYS A 246 -14.73 -11.39 -0.16
N ALA A 247 -15.51 -11.04 -1.19
CA ALA A 247 -16.84 -10.47 -1.00
C ALA A 247 -17.83 -11.49 -0.42
N THR A 248 -17.87 -12.71 -0.96
CA THR A 248 -18.71 -13.80 -0.42
C THR A 248 -18.20 -14.26 0.95
N GLY A 249 -16.88 -14.31 1.13
CA GLY A 249 -16.22 -14.59 2.40
C GLY A 249 -16.58 -13.57 3.49
N ALA A 250 -16.74 -12.29 3.15
CA ALA A 250 -17.19 -11.27 4.12
C ALA A 250 -18.57 -11.58 4.68
N LEU A 251 -19.52 -11.98 3.83
CA LEU A 251 -20.86 -12.35 4.28
C LEU A 251 -20.84 -13.63 5.12
N SER A 252 -20.06 -14.62 4.69
CA SER A 252 -19.89 -15.88 5.42
C SER A 252 -19.28 -15.64 6.81
N SER A 253 -18.13 -14.97 6.89
CA SER A 253 -17.45 -14.63 8.15
C SER A 253 -18.34 -13.79 9.07
N TYR A 254 -19.11 -12.85 8.52
CA TYR A 254 -20.08 -12.07 9.28
C TYR A 254 -21.15 -12.96 9.94
N ASN A 255 -21.70 -13.91 9.18
CA ASN A 255 -22.70 -14.85 9.70
C ASN A 255 -22.11 -15.83 10.72
N VAL A 256 -20.87 -16.30 10.51
CA VAL A 256 -20.16 -17.16 11.46
C VAL A 256 -19.97 -16.46 12.81
N VAL A 257 -19.51 -15.21 12.83
CA VAL A 257 -19.35 -14.46 14.08
C VAL A 257 -20.70 -14.18 14.75
N ARG A 258 -21.77 -13.86 13.98
CA ARG A 258 -23.13 -13.77 14.55
C ARG A 258 -23.58 -15.10 15.15
N GLY A 259 -23.25 -16.22 14.51
CA GLY A 259 -23.55 -17.57 14.99
C GLY A 259 -22.86 -17.87 16.31
N HIS A 260 -21.54 -17.64 16.40
CA HIS A 260 -20.77 -17.82 17.65
C HIS A 260 -21.28 -16.91 18.78
N LEU A 261 -21.65 -15.66 18.47
CA LEU A 261 -22.27 -14.78 19.46
C LEU A 261 -23.66 -15.28 19.88
N GLY A 262 -24.43 -15.91 18.98
CA GLY A 262 -25.66 -16.62 19.31
C GLY A 262 -25.43 -17.74 20.32
N GLN A 263 -24.46 -18.61 20.06
CA GLN A 263 -24.08 -19.69 20.98
C GLN A 263 -23.64 -19.15 22.36
N LEU A 264 -22.92 -18.03 22.40
CA LEU A 264 -22.56 -17.37 23.66
C LEU A 264 -23.80 -16.83 24.40
N ILE A 265 -24.76 -16.24 23.69
CA ILE A 265 -26.03 -15.78 24.30
C ILE A 265 -26.75 -16.96 24.96
N ASP A 266 -26.86 -18.08 24.28
CA ASP A 266 -27.52 -19.29 24.79
C ASP A 266 -26.76 -19.91 25.96
N HIS A 267 -25.43 -19.92 25.92
CA HIS A 267 -24.60 -20.41 27.02
C HIS A 267 -24.76 -19.55 28.29
N TRP A 268 -24.83 -18.23 28.13
CA TRP A 268 -24.92 -17.29 29.26
C TRP A 268 -26.35 -17.13 29.80
N SER A 269 -27.40 -17.43 29.01
CA SER A 269 -28.79 -17.38 29.48
C SER A 269 -29.09 -18.42 30.56
N HIS A 270 -28.39 -19.56 30.54
CA HIS A 270 -28.57 -20.65 31.51
C HIS A 270 -27.67 -20.54 32.74
N ARG A 271 -26.78 -19.52 32.81
CA ARG A 271 -25.89 -19.33 33.97
C ARG A 271 -26.47 -18.35 34.99
N PRO A 272 -26.45 -18.67 36.30
CA PRO A 272 -26.85 -17.73 37.33
C PRO A 272 -25.94 -16.50 37.30
N GLY A 273 -26.55 -15.30 37.22
CA GLY A 273 -25.83 -14.03 37.05
C GLY A 273 -25.44 -13.67 35.61
N GLY A 274 -25.77 -14.50 34.60
CA GLY A 274 -25.40 -14.29 33.21
C GLY A 274 -26.19 -13.23 32.44
N TYR A 275 -27.20 -12.61 33.06
CA TYR A 275 -28.14 -11.69 32.40
C TYR A 275 -27.45 -10.48 31.74
N SER A 276 -26.44 -9.90 32.40
CA SER A 276 -25.68 -8.76 31.86
C SER A 276 -24.87 -9.15 30.62
N MET A 277 -24.19 -10.29 30.66
CA MET A 277 -23.41 -10.81 29.54
C MET A 277 -24.29 -11.21 28.35
N MET A 278 -25.46 -11.80 28.62
CA MET A 278 -26.47 -12.11 27.60
C MET A 278 -26.88 -10.84 26.83
N HIS A 279 -27.26 -9.78 27.54
CA HIS A 279 -27.63 -8.50 26.92
C HIS A 279 -26.47 -7.85 26.17
N PHE A 280 -25.26 -7.91 26.72
CA PHE A 280 -24.06 -7.43 26.03
C PHE A 280 -23.86 -8.15 24.69
N PHE A 281 -23.87 -9.48 24.67
CA PHE A 281 -23.68 -10.24 23.42
C PHE A 281 -24.83 -10.05 22.43
N MET A 282 -26.08 -9.92 22.90
CA MET A 282 -27.21 -9.56 22.03
C MET A 282 -26.99 -8.21 21.33
N ARG A 283 -26.53 -7.20 22.07
CA ARG A 283 -26.20 -5.88 21.51
C ARG A 283 -25.01 -5.97 20.56
N THR A 284 -23.93 -6.64 20.96
CA THR A 284 -22.73 -6.84 20.13
C THR A 284 -23.08 -7.55 18.83
N ARG A 285 -23.92 -8.60 18.85
CA ARG A 285 -24.37 -9.35 17.66
C ARG A 285 -25.11 -8.49 16.64
N ASN A 286 -25.79 -7.43 17.08
CA ASN A 286 -26.50 -6.49 16.21
C ASN A 286 -25.62 -5.31 15.76
N LEU A 287 -24.54 -5.02 16.50
CA LEU A 287 -23.61 -3.93 16.23
C LEU A 287 -22.30 -4.37 15.56
N ILE A 288 -22.20 -5.64 15.12
CA ILE A 288 -21.00 -6.20 14.47
C ILE A 288 -20.51 -5.34 13.29
N TRP A 289 -21.44 -4.86 12.45
CA TRP A 289 -21.12 -4.01 11.30
C TRP A 289 -20.48 -2.68 11.74
N LEU A 290 -20.94 -2.13 12.88
CA LEU A 290 -20.40 -0.91 13.47
C LEU A 290 -19.00 -1.15 14.07
N ILE A 291 -18.77 -2.32 14.69
CA ILE A 291 -17.44 -2.73 15.18
C ILE A 291 -16.45 -2.83 14.02
N ALA A 292 -16.85 -3.40 12.89
CA ALA A 292 -16.03 -3.44 11.69
C ALA A 292 -15.72 -2.02 11.18
N LEU A 293 -16.71 -1.12 11.15
CA LEU A 293 -16.52 0.28 10.75
C LEU A 293 -15.52 1.02 11.67
N PHE A 294 -15.68 0.89 12.98
CA PHE A 294 -14.73 1.46 13.95
C PHE A 294 -13.33 0.85 13.83
N SER A 295 -13.24 -0.43 13.46
CA SER A 295 -11.97 -1.09 13.18
C SER A 295 -11.28 -0.47 11.96
N VAL A 296 -12.00 -0.17 10.87
CA VAL A 296 -11.46 0.58 9.72
C VAL A 296 -10.96 1.95 10.18
N MET A 297 -11.75 2.68 10.97
CA MET A 297 -11.36 4.01 11.49
C MET A 297 -10.08 3.96 12.32
N ASN A 298 -9.99 2.98 13.22
CA ASN A 298 -8.80 2.81 14.04
C ASN A 298 -7.58 2.49 13.19
N GLN A 299 -7.74 1.69 12.14
CA GLN A 299 -6.66 1.38 11.22
C GLN A 299 -6.27 2.57 10.34
N ILE A 300 -7.23 3.37 9.84
CA ILE A 300 -6.93 4.62 9.12
C ILE A 300 -6.11 5.55 10.00
N LYS A 301 -6.53 5.79 11.24
CA LYS A 301 -5.78 6.61 12.20
C LYS A 301 -4.35 6.09 12.44
N ARG A 302 -4.19 4.76 12.58
CA ARG A 302 -2.87 4.13 12.76
C ARG A 302 -2.01 4.23 11.49
N GLY A 303 -2.61 4.02 10.33
CA GLY A 303 -1.94 4.02 9.03
C GLY A 303 -1.56 5.41 8.54
N PHE A 304 -2.35 6.46 8.86
CA PHE A 304 -1.97 7.85 8.62
C PHE A 304 -0.80 8.30 9.49
N PHE A 305 -0.54 7.63 10.62
CA PHE A 305 0.26 8.13 11.73
C PHE A 305 -0.42 9.34 12.40
N TRP A 306 -0.61 9.25 13.72
CA TRP A 306 -1.49 10.15 14.49
C TRP A 306 -1.27 11.64 14.20
N PRO A 307 -0.02 12.15 14.18
CA PRO A 307 0.26 13.54 13.82
C PRO A 307 -0.24 13.93 12.43
N ALA A 308 -0.09 13.06 11.43
CA ALA A 308 -0.51 13.38 10.07
C ALA A 308 -2.04 13.32 9.88
N PHE A 309 -2.72 12.46 10.66
CA PHE A 309 -4.18 12.34 10.63
C PHE A 309 -4.88 13.65 11.04
N ILE A 310 -4.26 14.46 11.91
CA ILE A 310 -4.78 15.77 12.29
C ILE A 310 -4.94 16.67 11.06
N PHE A 311 -3.91 16.76 10.21
CA PHE A 311 -3.99 17.55 8.99
C PHE A 311 -5.09 17.03 8.07
N PHE A 312 -5.25 15.71 7.92
CA PHE A 312 -6.35 15.15 7.14
C PHE A 312 -7.73 15.66 7.61
N VAL A 313 -8.00 15.66 8.92
CA VAL A 313 -9.26 16.15 9.49
C VAL A 313 -9.46 17.64 9.20
N PHE A 314 -8.42 18.47 9.35
CA PHE A 314 -8.48 19.91 9.03
C PHE A 314 -8.67 20.21 7.54
N GLY A 315 -8.43 19.24 6.66
CA GLY A 315 -8.65 19.36 5.21
C GLY A 315 -10.08 19.10 4.77
N LEU A 316 -10.87 18.34 5.54
CA LEU A 316 -12.24 17.95 5.17
C LEU A 316 -13.16 19.14 4.85
N PRO A 317 -13.17 20.26 5.62
CA PRO A 317 -14.06 21.38 5.35
C PRO A 317 -13.80 22.07 4.00
N LEU A 318 -12.56 21.97 3.48
CA LEU A 318 -12.17 22.61 2.22
C LEU A 318 -12.54 21.79 0.98
N ILE A 319 -12.89 20.51 1.14
CA ILE A 319 -13.22 19.62 0.02
C ILE A 319 -14.36 20.19 -0.82
N ARG A 320 -15.43 20.68 -0.19
CA ARG A 320 -16.59 21.24 -0.92
C ARG A 320 -16.21 22.42 -1.80
N LYS A 321 -15.33 23.30 -1.32
CA LYS A 321 -14.85 24.45 -2.09
C LYS A 321 -13.94 23.98 -3.24
N ALA A 322 -12.96 23.13 -2.92
CA ALA A 322 -12.01 22.62 -3.89
C ALA A 322 -12.68 21.80 -5.02
N LEU A 323 -13.75 21.05 -4.72
CA LEU A 323 -14.50 20.28 -5.71
C LEU A 323 -15.20 21.17 -6.75
N ARG A 324 -15.60 22.39 -6.38
CA ARG A 324 -16.17 23.36 -7.31
C ARG A 324 -15.11 23.96 -8.23
N GLU A 325 -13.88 24.12 -7.74
CA GLU A 325 -12.76 24.71 -8.47
C GLU A 325 -12.04 23.68 -9.36
N GLN A 326 -11.93 22.43 -8.90
CA GLN A 326 -11.11 21.38 -9.52
C GLN A 326 -11.90 20.06 -9.58
N LYS A 327 -12.41 19.72 -10.76
CA LYS A 327 -13.27 18.54 -10.97
C LYS A 327 -12.52 17.23 -10.81
N GLU A 328 -11.21 17.23 -11.01
CA GLU A 328 -10.34 16.06 -10.85
C GLU A 328 -10.30 15.57 -9.40
N LEU A 329 -10.61 16.43 -8.43
CA LEU A 329 -10.75 16.03 -7.03
C LEU A 329 -11.89 15.02 -6.86
N ALA A 330 -12.95 15.10 -7.67
CA ALA A 330 -14.06 14.15 -7.62
C ALA A 330 -13.59 12.70 -7.87
N TYR A 331 -12.66 12.52 -8.80
CA TYR A 331 -12.05 11.23 -9.09
C TYR A 331 -11.32 10.67 -7.86
N LEU A 332 -10.47 11.49 -7.22
CA LEU A 332 -9.73 11.08 -6.03
C LEU A 332 -10.65 10.74 -4.85
N LEU A 333 -11.73 11.50 -4.66
CA LEU A 333 -12.73 11.20 -3.64
C LEU A 333 -13.50 9.91 -3.93
N LEU A 334 -13.83 9.65 -5.19
CA LEU A 334 -14.45 8.38 -5.61
C LEU A 334 -13.52 7.20 -5.30
N LEU A 335 -12.24 7.30 -5.69
CA LEU A 335 -11.25 6.26 -5.38
C LEU A 335 -11.10 6.06 -3.88
N GLY A 336 -11.05 7.15 -3.09
CA GLY A 336 -11.02 7.09 -1.63
C GLY A 336 -12.24 6.39 -1.03
N ALA A 337 -13.45 6.69 -1.54
CA ALA A 337 -14.69 6.06 -1.08
C ALA A 337 -14.73 4.57 -1.43
N MET A 338 -14.32 4.19 -2.65
CA MET A 338 -14.25 2.78 -3.04
C MET A 338 -13.17 2.02 -2.27
N ALA A 339 -12.01 2.63 -2.03
CA ALA A 339 -10.96 2.08 -1.19
C ALA A 339 -11.44 1.86 0.25
N PHE A 340 -12.14 2.83 0.82
CA PHE A 340 -12.76 2.70 2.14
C PHE A 340 -13.70 1.49 2.20
N PHE A 341 -14.59 1.37 1.21
CA PHE A 341 -15.53 0.26 1.14
C PHE A 341 -14.81 -1.09 1.00
N ALA A 342 -13.77 -1.16 0.17
CA ALA A 342 -12.95 -2.36 0.01
C ALA A 342 -12.25 -2.76 1.31
N LEU A 343 -11.70 -1.79 2.07
CA LEU A 343 -11.09 -2.05 3.38
C LEU A 343 -12.14 -2.52 4.40
N TYR A 344 -13.35 -1.97 4.35
CA TYR A 344 -14.46 -2.40 5.20
C TYR A 344 -14.86 -3.86 4.92
N VAL A 345 -15.04 -4.23 3.65
CA VAL A 345 -15.30 -5.62 3.24
C VAL A 345 -14.16 -6.55 3.65
N GLN A 346 -12.91 -6.08 3.53
CA GLN A 346 -11.74 -6.85 3.96
C GLN A 346 -11.75 -7.13 5.48
N ILE A 347 -12.10 -6.15 6.31
CA ILE A 347 -12.25 -6.35 7.75
C ILE A 347 -13.38 -7.33 8.05
N LEU A 348 -14.53 -7.24 7.37
CA LEU A 348 -15.62 -8.20 7.57
C LEU A 348 -15.23 -9.64 7.18
N SER A 349 -14.39 -9.79 6.15
CA SER A 349 -13.90 -11.09 5.70
C SER A 349 -12.92 -11.74 6.67
N GLY A 350 -11.95 -10.98 7.18
CA GLY A 350 -10.85 -11.54 7.96
C GLY A 350 -10.80 -11.17 9.45
N TRP A 351 -11.60 -10.20 9.90
CA TRP A 351 -11.58 -9.60 11.25
C TRP A 351 -10.23 -9.03 11.72
N ALA A 352 -9.22 -9.09 10.85
CA ALA A 352 -7.89 -8.56 11.04
C ALA A 352 -7.43 -7.91 9.74
N MET A 353 -6.75 -6.77 9.87
CA MET A 353 -6.17 -6.06 8.74
C MET A 353 -4.87 -5.43 9.19
N GLU A 354 -3.81 -5.57 8.41
CA GLU A 354 -2.55 -4.90 8.71
C GLU A 354 -2.61 -3.43 8.29
N SER A 355 -1.86 -2.56 8.97
CA SER A 355 -1.88 -1.11 8.67
C SER A 355 -1.40 -0.77 7.25
N ARG A 356 -0.63 -1.64 6.60
CA ARG A 356 -0.14 -1.46 5.22
C ARG A 356 -1.24 -1.38 4.16
N PHE A 357 -2.40 -2.01 4.41
CA PHE A 357 -3.56 -1.93 3.51
C PHE A 357 -4.17 -0.53 3.44
N ILE A 358 -3.95 0.32 4.45
CA ILE A 358 -4.44 1.70 4.47
C ILE A 358 -3.87 2.54 3.32
N ALA A 359 -2.74 2.13 2.73
CA ALA A 359 -2.20 2.78 1.54
C ALA A 359 -3.23 2.89 0.39
N LEU A 360 -4.14 1.91 0.27
CA LEU A 360 -5.24 1.92 -0.70
C LEU A 360 -6.17 3.14 -0.52
N PHE A 361 -6.39 3.56 0.71
CA PHE A 361 -7.23 4.71 1.05
C PHE A 361 -6.42 6.01 1.10
N LEU A 362 -5.20 5.95 1.64
CA LEU A 362 -4.36 7.11 1.86
C LEU A 362 -3.89 7.76 0.56
N MET A 363 -3.50 6.98 -0.44
CA MET A 363 -2.93 7.51 -1.70
C MET A 363 -3.84 8.51 -2.42
N PRO A 364 -5.10 8.16 -2.77
CA PRO A 364 -5.97 9.11 -3.45
C PRO A 364 -6.37 10.29 -2.55
N LEU A 365 -6.43 10.08 -1.22
CA LEU A 365 -6.89 11.10 -0.27
C LEU A 365 -5.77 11.94 0.35
N LEU A 366 -4.52 11.71 -0.04
CA LEU A 366 -3.37 12.49 0.42
C LEU A 366 -3.52 13.98 0.10
N VAL A 367 -4.24 14.31 -0.97
CA VAL A 367 -4.58 15.69 -1.34
C VAL A 367 -5.38 16.40 -0.25
N VAL A 368 -6.27 15.68 0.45
CA VAL A 368 -7.05 16.23 1.57
C VAL A 368 -6.14 16.64 2.72
N THR A 369 -5.11 15.84 3.02
CA THR A 369 -4.06 16.21 3.98
C THR A 369 -3.36 17.51 3.56
N GLY A 370 -3.08 17.65 2.26
CA GLY A 370 -2.57 18.89 1.65
C GLY A 370 -3.43 20.11 1.97
N PHE A 371 -4.76 20.00 1.76
CA PHE A 371 -5.69 21.08 2.11
C PHE A 371 -5.67 21.41 3.59
N GLY A 372 -5.56 20.40 4.45
CA GLY A 372 -5.47 20.59 5.89
C GLY A 372 -4.23 21.35 6.32
N ILE A 373 -3.08 21.08 5.70
CA ILE A 373 -1.84 21.82 5.94
C ILE A 373 -2.03 23.29 5.58
N GLU A 374 -2.58 23.59 4.39
CA GLU A 374 -2.85 24.98 4.00
C GLU A 374 -3.87 25.68 4.91
N ASN A 375 -4.89 24.95 5.37
CA ASN A 375 -5.88 25.49 6.28
C ASN A 375 -5.26 25.84 7.63
N LEU A 376 -4.44 24.92 8.16
CA LEU A 376 -3.80 25.09 9.45
C LEU A 376 -2.74 26.19 9.42
N THR A 377 -1.94 26.32 8.36
CA THR A 377 -1.00 27.45 8.22
C THR A 377 -1.74 28.79 8.15
N LYS A 378 -2.85 28.86 7.41
CA LYS A 378 -3.72 30.07 7.40
C LYS A 378 -4.31 30.37 8.78
N PHE A 379 -4.72 29.34 9.51
CA PHE A 379 -5.22 29.49 10.87
C PHE A 379 -4.14 30.02 11.82
N MET A 380 -2.92 29.45 11.77
CA MET A 380 -1.80 29.91 12.61
C MET A 380 -1.40 31.36 12.30
N LYS A 381 -1.38 31.73 11.00
CA LYS A 381 -1.13 33.11 10.58
C LYS A 381 -2.19 34.08 11.11
N ARG A 382 -3.47 33.71 11.07
CA ARG A 382 -4.58 34.56 11.56
C ARG A 382 -4.61 34.67 13.08
N LYS A 383 -4.41 33.56 13.80
CA LYS A 383 -4.56 33.52 15.26
C LYS A 383 -3.32 34.00 16.00
N PHE A 384 -2.12 33.70 15.49
CA PHE A 384 -0.85 33.98 16.17
C PHE A 384 0.08 34.93 15.39
N GLY A 385 -0.28 35.35 14.18
CA GLY A 385 0.57 36.22 13.34
C GLY A 385 1.81 35.53 12.77
N TRP A 386 1.90 34.20 12.87
CA TRP A 386 3.11 33.47 12.46
C TRP A 386 3.32 33.46 10.96
N LYS A 387 4.60 33.52 10.55
CA LYS A 387 5.01 33.28 9.17
C LYS A 387 4.77 31.81 8.80
N GLU A 388 4.49 31.56 7.52
CA GLU A 388 4.20 30.21 7.01
C GLU A 388 5.36 29.24 7.29
N GLN A 389 6.60 29.67 7.09
CA GLN A 389 7.80 28.87 7.34
C GLN A 389 7.92 28.40 8.80
N VAL A 390 7.60 29.28 9.75
CA VAL A 390 7.63 28.95 11.19
C VAL A 390 6.56 27.90 11.52
N SER A 391 5.37 28.04 10.94
CA SER A 391 4.28 27.08 11.13
C SER A 391 4.66 25.71 10.57
N LEU A 392 5.23 25.66 9.36
CA LEU A 392 5.68 24.42 8.72
C LEU A 392 6.84 23.76 9.47
N LEU A 393 7.79 24.53 10.01
CA LEU A 393 8.87 24.02 10.87
C LEU A 393 8.33 23.38 12.14
N LEU A 394 7.37 24.04 12.81
CA LEU A 394 6.72 23.46 14.00
C LEU A 394 5.98 22.17 13.64
N PHE A 395 5.20 22.18 12.56
CA PHE A 395 4.50 20.98 12.11
C PHE A 395 5.49 19.86 11.76
N ALA A 396 6.65 20.19 11.18
CA ALA A 396 7.67 19.21 10.84
C ALA A 396 8.23 18.58 12.11
N ALA A 397 8.52 19.37 13.15
CA ALA A 397 8.94 18.84 14.44
C ALA A 397 7.89 17.90 15.06
N VAL A 398 6.61 18.27 15.00
CA VAL A 398 5.48 17.45 15.52
C VAL A 398 5.36 16.09 14.81
N VAL A 399 5.71 16.02 13.52
CA VAL A 399 5.68 14.75 12.76
C VAL A 399 7.00 13.98 12.90
N LEU A 400 8.14 14.67 12.85
CA LEU A 400 9.47 14.06 12.89
C LEU A 400 9.79 13.43 14.23
N VAL A 401 9.57 14.13 15.35
CA VAL A 401 9.96 13.65 16.68
C VAL A 401 9.32 12.30 17.02
N PRO A 402 7.99 12.10 16.87
CA PRO A 402 7.39 10.80 17.16
C PRO A 402 7.73 9.75 16.07
N GLY A 403 8.05 10.18 14.85
CA GLY A 403 8.55 9.31 13.78
C GLY A 403 9.91 8.70 14.13
N ILE A 404 10.88 9.54 14.53
CA ILE A 404 12.21 9.12 14.99
C ILE A 404 12.09 8.20 16.21
N TYR A 405 11.27 8.58 17.20
CA TYR A 405 11.06 7.78 18.41
C TYR A 405 10.55 6.37 18.07
N LYS A 406 9.56 6.28 17.17
CA LYS A 406 8.97 4.99 16.78
C LYS A 406 9.92 4.15 15.93
N GLU A 407 10.71 4.76 15.05
CA GLU A 407 11.70 4.05 14.24
C GLU A 407 12.81 3.44 15.10
N ARG A 408 13.32 4.19 16.09
CA ARG A 408 14.34 3.68 17.02
C ARG A 408 13.86 2.44 17.78
N ARG A 409 12.59 2.44 18.20
CA ARG A 409 11.99 1.31 18.92
C ARG A 409 11.73 0.09 18.02
N ALA A 410 11.55 0.30 16.71
CA ALA A 410 11.34 -0.79 15.77
C ALA A 410 12.60 -1.65 15.55
N GLY A 411 13.80 -1.09 15.78
CA GLY A 411 15.08 -1.79 15.62
C GLY A 411 15.39 -2.86 16.69
N GLU A 412 14.64 -2.91 17.78
CA GLU A 412 14.80 -3.92 18.86
C GLU A 412 14.14 -5.25 18.47
N ASP A 413 14.57 -5.86 17.36
CA ASP A 413 13.91 -7.04 16.81
C ASP A 413 14.24 -8.32 17.58
N LYS A 414 13.26 -8.80 18.36
CA LYS A 414 13.31 -10.08 19.09
C LYS A 414 13.52 -11.29 18.17
N ASN A 415 13.32 -11.14 16.86
CA ASN A 415 13.46 -12.25 15.91
C ASN A 415 14.93 -12.53 15.51
N ILE A 416 15.90 -11.73 15.94
CA ILE A 416 17.34 -11.96 15.66
C ILE A 416 17.77 -13.38 16.04
N ILE A 417 17.21 -13.92 17.13
CA ILE A 417 17.48 -15.28 17.59
C ILE A 417 17.14 -16.31 16.51
N LEU A 418 16.03 -16.15 15.80
CA LEU A 418 15.60 -17.08 14.75
C LEU A 418 16.59 -17.13 13.59
N ARG A 419 17.11 -15.95 13.19
CA ARG A 419 18.16 -15.86 12.17
C ARG A 419 19.45 -16.54 12.64
N LYS A 420 19.91 -16.25 13.87
CA LYS A 420 21.13 -16.86 14.44
C LYS A 420 21.02 -18.37 14.52
N VAL A 421 19.86 -18.91 14.91
CA VAL A 421 19.63 -20.37 14.95
C VAL A 421 19.70 -20.96 13.54
N GLY A 422 19.06 -20.33 12.55
CA GLY A 422 19.12 -20.81 11.15
C GLY A 422 20.55 -20.78 10.58
N GLU A 423 21.28 -19.68 10.79
CA GLU A 423 22.68 -19.55 10.35
C GLU A 423 23.60 -20.57 11.07
N PHE A 424 23.37 -20.82 12.37
CA PHE A 424 24.08 -21.84 13.12
C PHE A 424 23.87 -23.24 12.53
N ILE A 425 22.62 -23.60 12.22
CA ILE A 425 22.28 -24.88 11.58
C ILE A 425 22.94 -25.00 10.20
N ALA A 426 22.90 -23.93 9.38
CA ALA A 426 23.54 -23.90 8.07
C ALA A 426 25.05 -24.19 8.16
N ASN A 427 25.72 -23.57 9.13
CA ASN A 427 27.15 -23.75 9.36
C ASN A 427 27.50 -25.17 9.82
N GLN A 428 26.64 -25.82 10.62
CA GLN A 428 26.87 -27.21 11.05
C GLN A 428 26.70 -28.23 9.92
N GLN A 429 25.80 -28.00 8.96
CA GLN A 429 25.55 -28.94 7.87
C GLN A 429 26.36 -28.67 6.59
N MET A 430 27.27 -27.68 6.62
CA MET A 430 28.15 -27.26 5.51
C MET A 430 27.44 -27.04 4.16
N GLY A 431 26.13 -26.78 4.15
CA GLY A 431 25.38 -26.52 2.91
C GLY A 431 25.36 -27.68 1.91
N VAL A 432 25.55 -28.93 2.35
CA VAL A 432 25.61 -30.09 1.44
C VAL A 432 24.21 -30.65 1.16
N LYS A 433 23.27 -30.54 2.11
CA LYS A 433 21.91 -31.06 1.99
C LYS A 433 20.88 -30.09 2.55
N GLU A 434 19.66 -30.17 2.03
CA GLU A 434 18.50 -29.45 2.55
C GLU A 434 18.19 -29.89 3.98
N VAL A 435 18.07 -28.91 4.88
CA VAL A 435 17.73 -29.12 6.29
C VAL A 435 16.23 -28.93 6.47
N LYS A 436 15.53 -30.02 6.78
CA LYS A 436 14.10 -29.98 7.12
C LYS A 436 13.94 -29.60 8.59
N ILE A 437 13.20 -28.52 8.84
CA ILE A 437 12.94 -28.01 10.20
C ILE A 437 11.46 -28.19 10.51
N ALA A 438 11.14 -29.04 11.50
CA ALA A 438 9.79 -29.23 11.99
C ALA A 438 9.45 -28.19 13.08
N GLY A 439 8.27 -27.58 12.99
CA GLY A 439 7.80 -26.66 14.04
C GLY A 439 6.39 -26.14 13.78
N SER A 440 5.69 -25.78 14.84
CA SER A 440 4.28 -25.35 14.79
C SER A 440 4.09 -23.85 14.56
N LEU A 441 5.14 -23.03 14.76
CA LEU A 441 5.04 -21.57 14.64
C LEU A 441 5.36 -21.13 13.21
N ARG A 442 4.53 -20.24 12.63
CA ARG A 442 4.80 -19.59 11.31
C ARG A 442 6.19 -18.96 11.24
N ARG A 443 6.74 -18.51 12.37
CA ARG A 443 8.10 -17.95 12.45
C ARG A 443 9.22 -18.98 12.25
N MET A 444 8.96 -20.28 12.38
CA MET A 444 9.93 -21.34 12.08
C MET A 444 10.32 -21.37 10.61
N GLN A 445 9.46 -20.84 9.73
CA GLN A 445 9.78 -20.64 8.30
C GLN A 445 11.04 -19.77 8.12
N LEU A 446 11.31 -18.83 9.02
CA LEU A 446 12.53 -18.02 8.96
C LEU A 446 13.77 -18.86 9.28
N ILE A 447 13.69 -19.74 10.28
CA ILE A 447 14.81 -20.64 10.60
C ILE A 447 15.10 -21.54 9.40
N HIS A 448 14.05 -22.13 8.81
CA HIS A 448 14.17 -22.96 7.61
C HIS A 448 14.81 -22.21 6.45
N PHE A 449 14.36 -20.98 6.21
CA PHE A 449 14.90 -20.12 5.17
C PHE A 449 16.38 -19.82 5.39
N TYR A 450 16.79 -19.40 6.60
CA TYR A 450 18.19 -19.07 6.89
C TYR A 450 19.09 -20.30 6.89
N ALA A 451 18.60 -21.46 7.37
CA ALA A 451 19.32 -22.72 7.33
C ALA A 451 19.64 -23.18 5.89
N ASN A 452 18.71 -22.93 4.95
CA ASN A 452 18.83 -23.37 3.56
C ASN A 452 19.18 -22.23 2.58
N LEU A 453 19.47 -21.02 3.07
CA LEU A 453 19.78 -19.86 2.23
C LEU A 453 20.97 -20.10 1.28
N PRO A 454 22.08 -20.76 1.70
CA PRO A 454 23.23 -21.02 0.84
C PRO A 454 22.95 -22.03 -0.29
N LEU A 455 21.91 -22.86 -0.15
CA LEU A 455 21.63 -23.92 -1.12
C LEU A 455 21.11 -23.34 -2.44
N PRO A 456 21.54 -23.89 -3.59
CA PRO A 456 21.03 -23.56 -4.92
C PRO A 456 19.69 -24.27 -5.19
N ALA A 457 18.77 -24.20 -4.23
CA ALA A 457 17.42 -24.74 -4.31
C ALA A 457 16.41 -23.70 -3.77
N ALA A 458 15.12 -23.92 -4.01
CA ALA A 458 14.04 -23.12 -3.44
C ALA A 458 13.35 -23.91 -2.29
N PRO A 459 13.96 -23.97 -1.10
CA PRO A 459 13.55 -24.81 0.05
C PRO A 459 12.24 -24.35 0.68
#